data_AF-A0A837RH71-F1
#
_entry.id   AF-A0A837RH71-F1
#
_cell.length_a   1.000
_cell.length_b   1.000
_cell.length_c   1.000
_cell.angle_alpha   90.00
_cell.angle_beta   90.00
_cell.angle_gamma   90.00
#
_symmetry.space_group_name_H-M   'P 1'
#
loop_
_entity.id
_entity.type
_entity.pdbx_description
1 polymer ?
#
loop_
_entity_poly.entity_id
_entity_poly.type
_entity_poly.pdbx_seq_one_letter_code
_entity_poly.pdbx_strand_id
1 'polypeptide(L)'
;MINYYQTHDETLAEVSAKFDVNSCQISLWRTAFNQYGIEALKPHPKGRKTKVKHNKKKLRKLVNKNEIDQLREELTKKNQELYDAKLENEILKKSMTLFGTSKDERKHK
;
A
#
# COMPACT_ATOMS: atom_id res chain seq x y z
N MET A 1 -30.59 -15.40 14.21
CA MET A 1 -31.12 -16.68 13.70
C MET A 1 -30.09 -17.80 13.75
N ILE A 2 -28.96 -17.77 13.02
CA ILE A 2 -27.97 -18.87 13.09
C ILE A 2 -27.37 -19.06 14.49
N ASN A 3 -27.06 -17.96 15.19
CA ASN A 3 -26.62 -18.02 16.59
C ASN A 3 -27.68 -18.65 17.51
N TYR A 4 -28.96 -18.46 17.20
CA TYR A 4 -30.08 -19.06 17.95
C TYR A 4 -30.12 -20.57 17.72
N TYR A 5 -30.02 -21.02 16.46
CA TYR A 5 -29.92 -22.46 16.11
C TYR A 5 -28.68 -23.16 16.70
N GLN A 6 -27.56 -22.45 16.92
CA GLN A 6 -26.37 -23.03 17.54
C GLN A 6 -26.44 -23.16 19.07
N THR A 7 -27.30 -22.36 19.70
CA THR A 7 -27.43 -22.29 21.16
C THR A 7 -28.64 -23.04 21.69
N HIS A 8 -29.56 -23.43 20.80
CA HIS A 8 -30.80 -24.13 21.13
C HIS A 8 -30.81 -25.45 20.37
N ASP A 9 -31.04 -26.57 21.06
CA ASP A 9 -31.21 -27.91 20.47
C ASP A 9 -32.56 -28.09 19.78
N GLU A 10 -33.02 -27.06 19.05
CA GLU A 10 -34.26 -27.07 18.28
C GLU A 10 -34.01 -27.63 16.88
N THR A 11 -34.99 -28.35 16.36
CA THR A 11 -34.95 -28.85 15.00
C THR A 11 -35.04 -27.71 13.98
N LEU A 12 -34.54 -27.96 12.77
CA LEU A 12 -34.64 -27.01 11.65
C LEU A 12 -36.09 -26.58 11.36
N ALA A 13 -37.07 -27.46 11.61
CA ALA A 13 -38.48 -27.19 11.41
C ALA A 13 -39.04 -26.22 12.45
N GLU A 14 -38.66 -26.38 13.72
CA GLU A 14 -39.08 -25.49 14.80
C GLU A 14 -38.49 -24.08 14.62
N VAL A 15 -37.20 -23.99 14.28
CA VAL A 15 -36.55 -22.71 13.98
C VAL A 15 -37.15 -22.08 12.71
N SER A 16 -37.47 -22.88 11.70
CA SER A 16 -38.15 -22.42 10.48
C SER A 16 -39.51 -21.79 10.81
N ALA A 17 -40.33 -22.47 11.62
CA ALA A 17 -41.63 -21.98 12.05
C ALA A 17 -41.53 -20.71 12.92
N LYS A 18 -40.53 -20.66 13.80
CA LYS A 18 -40.32 -19.51 14.71
C LYS A 18 -39.91 -18.22 13.98
N PHE A 19 -39.08 -18.35 12.96
CA PHE A 19 -38.55 -17.21 12.22
C PHE A 19 -39.27 -16.93 10.89
N ASP A 20 -40.27 -17.73 10.53
CA ASP A 20 -41.00 -17.68 9.25
C ASP A 20 -40.05 -17.69 8.03
N VAL A 21 -39.07 -18.60 8.07
CA VAL A 21 -38.06 -18.77 7.01
C VAL A 21 -38.01 -20.24 6.59
N ASN A 22 -37.82 -20.51 5.30
CA ASN A 22 -37.73 -21.88 4.80
C ASN A 22 -36.53 -22.62 5.43
N SER A 23 -36.75 -23.85 5.92
CA SER A 23 -35.71 -24.72 6.47
C SER A 23 -34.52 -24.94 5.52
N CYS A 24 -34.75 -24.99 4.20
CA CYS A 24 -33.68 -25.06 3.21
C CYS A 24 -32.75 -23.83 3.24
N GLN A 25 -33.28 -22.64 3.50
CA GLN A 25 -32.47 -21.41 3.61
C GLN A 25 -31.62 -21.43 4.87
N ILE A 26 -32.16 -21.95 5.98
CA ILE A 26 -31.43 -22.13 7.24
C ILE A 26 -30.24 -23.07 7.04
N SER A 27 -30.44 -24.20 6.36
CA SER A 27 -29.37 -25.15 6.02
C SER A 27 -28.29 -24.51 5.15
N LEU A 28 -28.67 -23.73 4.12
CA LEU A 28 -27.72 -23.01 3.28
C LEU A 28 -26.89 -22.01 4.09
N TRP A 29 -27.54 -21.22 4.95
CA TRP A 29 -26.85 -20.26 5.80
C TRP A 29 -25.92 -20.94 6.81
N ARG A 30 -26.33 -22.08 7.39
CA ARG A 30 -25.49 -22.88 8.29
C ARG A 30 -24.21 -23.35 7.59
N THR A 31 -24.34 -23.93 6.39
CA THR A 31 -23.18 -24.39 5.62
C THR A 31 -22.27 -23.23 5.24
N ALA A 32 -22.83 -22.11 4.78
CA ALA A 32 -22.05 -20.93 4.42
C ALA A 32 -21.31 -20.33 5.63
N PHE A 33 -21.98 -20.28 6.80
CA PHE A 33 -21.37 -19.82 8.04
C PHE A 33 -20.24 -20.75 8.52
N ASN A 34 -20.44 -22.07 8.45
CA ASN A 34 -19.40 -23.02 8.83
C ASN A 34 -18.17 -22.94 7.93
N GLN A 35 -18.35 -22.57 6.65
CA GLN A 35 -17.27 -22.53 5.67
C GLN A 35 -16.52 -21.20 5.63
N TYR A 36 -17.22 -20.07 5.76
CA TYR A 36 -16.63 -18.73 5.57
C TYR A 36 -16.95 -17.75 6.71
N GLY A 37 -17.49 -18.25 7.83
CA GLY A 37 -17.85 -17.45 9.00
C GLY A 37 -18.94 -16.42 8.72
N ILE A 38 -18.89 -15.31 9.46
CA ILE A 38 -19.89 -14.24 9.37
C ILE A 38 -19.90 -13.53 8.01
N GLU A 39 -18.79 -13.55 7.26
CA GLU A 39 -18.68 -12.89 5.96
C GLU A 39 -19.58 -13.51 4.91
N ALA A 40 -19.81 -14.83 4.98
CA ALA A 40 -20.72 -15.55 4.10
C ALA A 40 -22.18 -15.10 4.22
N LEU A 41 -22.56 -14.57 5.38
CA LEU A 41 -23.93 -14.11 5.64
C LEU A 41 -24.14 -12.64 5.28
N LYS A 42 -23.07 -11.90 4.98
CA LYS A 42 -23.20 -10.50 4.57
C LYS A 42 -23.91 -10.44 3.22
N PRO A 43 -24.82 -9.46 3.01
CA PRO A 43 -25.44 -9.25 1.71
C PRO A 43 -24.37 -9.04 0.64
N HIS A 44 -24.23 -10.00 -0.27
CA HIS A 44 -23.37 -9.82 -1.43
C HIS A 44 -24.19 -9.15 -2.55
N PRO A 45 -23.60 -8.20 -3.31
CA PRO A 45 -24.28 -7.63 -4.47
C PRO A 45 -24.70 -8.74 -5.42
N LYS A 46 -26.02 -8.94 -5.54
CA LYS A 46 -26.62 -9.94 -6.42
C LYS A 46 -26.51 -9.48 -7.87
N GLY A 47 -26.16 -10.40 -8.76
CA GLY A 47 -26.11 -10.16 -10.19
C GLY A 47 -24.70 -10.06 -10.78
N ARG A 48 -24.65 -9.78 -12.08
CA ARG A 48 -23.39 -9.69 -12.83
C ARG A 48 -22.62 -8.45 -12.39
N LYS A 49 -21.38 -8.63 -11.94
CA LYS A 49 -20.46 -7.50 -11.70
C LYS A 49 -20.42 -6.62 -12.95
N THR A 50 -20.60 -5.32 -12.76
CA THR A 50 -20.59 -4.36 -13.87
C THR A 50 -19.27 -4.48 -14.61
N LYS A 51 -19.29 -4.59 -15.95
CA LYS A 51 -18.07 -4.56 -16.76
C LYS A 51 -17.43 -3.18 -16.59
N VAL A 52 -16.46 -3.06 -15.68
CA VAL A 52 -15.71 -1.83 -15.50
C VAL A 52 -14.90 -1.55 -16.76
N LYS A 53 -15.19 -0.43 -17.43
CA LYS A 53 -14.32 0.08 -18.50
C LYS A 53 -13.03 0.55 -17.83
N HIS A 54 -11.92 -0.14 -18.06
CA HIS A 54 -10.61 0.33 -17.58
C HIS A 54 -10.34 1.72 -18.13
N ASN A 55 -10.35 2.74 -17.26
CA ASN A 55 -10.05 4.11 -17.64
C ASN A 55 -8.54 4.27 -17.77
N LYS A 56 -7.98 3.83 -18.91
CA LYS A 56 -6.54 3.89 -19.23
C LYS A 56 -5.95 5.31 -19.04
N LYS A 57 -6.76 6.36 -19.20
CA LYS A 57 -6.34 7.77 -19.00
C LYS A 57 -6.06 8.10 -17.53
N LYS A 58 -6.85 7.57 -16.60
CA LYS A 58 -6.60 7.73 -15.15
C LYS A 58 -5.30 7.01 -14.73
N LEU A 59 -5.07 5.81 -15.27
CA LEU A 59 -3.86 5.05 -14.98
C LEU A 59 -2.59 5.76 -15.48
N ARG A 60 -2.58 6.22 -16.74
CA ARG A 60 -1.45 7.00 -17.27
C ARG A 60 -1.17 8.25 -16.44
N LYS A 61 -2.20 8.99 -16.02
CA LYS A 61 -2.01 10.15 -15.14
C LYS A 61 -1.38 9.80 -13.79
N LEU A 62 -1.66 8.62 -13.23
CA LEU A 62 -1.06 8.18 -11.98
C LEU A 62 0.41 7.79 -12.16
N VAL A 63 0.72 7.06 -13.24
CA VAL A 63 2.11 6.68 -13.59
C VAL A 63 2.95 7.93 -13.81
N ASN A 64 2.48 8.88 -14.62
CA ASN A 64 3.19 10.13 -14.87
C ASN A 64 3.42 10.97 -13.59
N LYS A 65 2.50 10.92 -12.62
CA LYS A 65 2.71 11.62 -11.33
C LYS A 65 3.87 10.99 -10.54
N ASN A 66 3.91 9.66 -10.48
CA ASN A 66 4.97 8.93 -9.79
C ASN A 66 6.34 9.20 -10.46
N GLU A 67 6.40 9.20 -11.79
CA GLU A 67 7.63 9.56 -12.52
C GLU A 67 8.08 11.00 -12.20
N ILE A 68 7.17 11.96 -12.12
CA ILE A 68 7.49 13.35 -11.75
C ILE A 68 8.04 13.44 -10.32
N ASP A 69 7.46 12.70 -9.39
CA ASP A 69 7.89 12.72 -7.99
C ASP A 69 9.29 12.11 -7.83
N GLN A 70 9.59 11.01 -8.54
CA GLN A 70 10.93 10.40 -8.59
C GLN A 70 11.98 11.37 -9.17
N LEU A 71 11.65 12.03 -10.29
CA LEU A 71 12.56 13.00 -10.91
C LEU A 71 12.84 14.19 -9.98
N ARG A 72 11.85 14.64 -9.20
CA ARG A 72 12.03 15.71 -8.21
C ARG A 72 12.97 15.28 -7.10
N GLU A 73 12.79 14.07 -6.57
CA GLU A 73 13.64 13.52 -5.53
C GLU A 73 15.09 13.42 -6.01
N GLU A 74 15.31 12.87 -7.21
CA GLU A 74 16.64 12.78 -7.81
C GLU A 74 17.28 14.17 -7.99
N LEU A 75 16.52 15.15 -8.46
CA LEU A 75 17.00 16.53 -8.62
C LEU A 75 17.40 17.13 -7.27
N THR A 76 16.59 16.95 -6.22
CA THR A 76 16.93 17.44 -4.88
C THR A 76 18.19 16.81 -4.32
N LYS A 77 18.36 15.49 -4.50
CA LYS A 77 19.56 14.77 -4.08
C LYS A 77 20.81 15.27 -4.81
N LYS A 78 20.75 15.40 -6.13
CA LYS A 78 21.87 15.89 -6.95
C LYS A 78 22.28 17.32 -6.59
N ASN A 79 21.30 18.18 -6.34
CA ASN A 79 21.57 19.54 -5.90
C ASN A 79 22.25 19.58 -4.53
N GLN A 80 21.84 18.71 -3.61
CA GLN A 80 22.48 18.60 -2.29
C GLN A 80 23.93 18.11 -2.41
N GLU A 81 24.17 17.03 -3.17
CA GLU A 81 25.51 16.52 -3.44
C GLU A 81 26.44 17.59 -4.04
N LEU A 82 25.93 18.39 -4.99
CA LEU A 82 26.68 19.50 -5.58
C LEU A 82 26.99 20.62 -4.57
N TYR A 83 26.07 20.91 -3.66
CA TYR A 83 26.27 21.91 -2.62
C TYR A 83 27.36 21.45 -1.64
N ASP A 84 27.29 20.21 -1.18
CA ASP A 84 28.25 19.64 -0.24
C ASP A 84 29.66 19.58 -0.86
N ALA A 85 29.77 19.12 -2.11
CA ALA A 85 31.04 19.10 -2.85
C ALA A 85 31.65 20.49 -3.05
N LYS A 86 30.83 21.53 -3.27
CA LYS A 86 31.31 22.91 -3.34
C LYS A 86 31.84 23.39 -2.00
N LEU A 87 31.14 23.07 -0.90
CA LEU A 87 31.56 23.42 0.44
C LEU A 87 32.88 22.74 0.81
N GLU A 88 33.02 21.44 0.53
CA GLU A 88 34.28 20.70 0.73
C GLU A 88 35.43 21.31 -0.06
N ASN A 89 35.22 21.67 -1.33
CA ASN A 89 36.23 22.34 -2.14
C ASN A 89 36.64 23.69 -1.53
N GLU A 90 35.69 24.49 -1.05
CA GLU A 90 35.99 25.77 -0.40
C GLU A 90 36.77 25.57 0.91
N ILE A 91 36.42 24.56 1.71
CA ILE A 91 37.15 24.18 2.93
C ILE A 91 38.59 23.76 2.58
N LEU A 92 38.75 22.88 1.59
CA LEU A 92 40.07 22.42 1.13
C LEU A 92 40.92 23.56 0.59
N LYS A 93 40.32 24.48 -0.18
CA LYS A 93 41.03 25.65 -0.69
C LYS A 93 41.51 26.55 0.44
N LYS A 94 40.66 26.81 1.44
CA LYS A 94 41.03 27.59 2.64
C LYS A 94 42.12 26.88 3.46
N SER A 95 42.01 25.57 3.66
CA SER A 95 43.03 24.81 4.39
C SER A 95 44.38 24.81 3.66
N MET A 96 44.38 24.68 2.33
CA MET A 96 45.59 24.84 1.51
C MET A 96 46.20 26.23 1.64
N THR A 97 45.40 27.30 1.69
CA THR A 97 45.96 28.65 1.86
C THR A 97 46.54 28.89 3.26
N LEU A 98 45.98 28.26 4.30
CA LEU A 98 46.39 28.47 5.69
C LEU A 98 47.50 27.52 6.15
N PHE A 99 47.47 26.27 5.68
CA PHE A 99 48.36 25.19 6.11
C PHE A 99 49.16 24.55 4.97
N GLY A 100 48.94 24.96 3.71
CA GLY A 100 49.77 24.56 2.58
C GLY A 100 51.14 25.21 2.68
N THR A 101 52.02 24.54 3.41
CA THR A 101 53.41 24.94 3.59
C THR A 101 54.23 24.72 2.32
N SER A 102 55.08 25.71 2.04
CA SER A 102 56.25 25.74 1.16
C SER A 102 56.43 24.55 0.21
N LYS A 103 56.32 24.79 -1.10
CA LYS A 103 56.96 23.93 -2.11
C LYS A 103 58.41 23.73 -1.67
N ASP A 104 58.73 22.50 -1.31
CA ASP A 104 60.09 22.01 -1.16
C ASP A 104 60.82 22.30 -2.48
N GLU A 105 61.75 23.27 -2.43
CA GLU A 105 62.71 23.51 -3.50
C GLU A 105 63.54 22.24 -3.65
N ARG A 106 63.11 21.36 -4.55
CA ARG A 106 63.93 20.25 -5.05
C ARG A 106 65.19 20.86 -5.67
N LYS A 107 66.25 20.98 -4.87
CA LYS A 107 67.61 21.28 -5.32
C LYS A 107 68.00 20.21 -6.33
N HIS A 108 67.99 20.58 -7.61
CA HIS A 108 68.69 19.82 -8.62
C HIS A 108 70.20 20.02 -8.43
N LYS A 109 70.89 18.89 -8.54
CA LYS A 109 72.30 18.60 -8.25
C LYS A 109 73.28 19.46 -9.03
#